data_AF-A0A1Q7Q5X5-F1
#
_entry.id   AF-A0A1Q7Q5X5-F1
#
_cell.length_a   1.000
_cell.length_b   1.000
_cell.length_c   1.000
_cell.angle_alpha   90.00
_cell.angle_beta   90.00
_cell.angle_gamma   90.00
#
_symmetry.space_group_name_H-M   'P 1'
#
loop_
_entity.id
_entity.type
_entity.pdbx_description
1 polymer ?
#
loop_
_entity_poly.entity_id
_entity_poly.type
_entity_poly.pdbx_seq_one_letter_code
_entity_poly.pdbx_strand_id
1 'polypeptide(L)'
;MIACSRSFEHQPIGEGNVRMLVTAILLVGCAHVGSNFDATSLDWLREGTTKQEIQQKLGTPLRVGSDGGLPTWTYGYYEYRLFGDSNNKDLVLRFASDGTVKSWTFATTFPEEKKKLDPALQP
;
A
#
# COMPACT_ATOMS: atom_id res chain seq x y z
N MET A 1 10.02 -8.77 -7.21
CA MET A 1 9.65 -9.79 -6.20
C MET A 1 10.65 -9.66 -5.06
N ILE A 2 10.33 -8.88 -4.05
CA ILE A 2 11.23 -8.63 -2.90
C ILE A 2 10.60 -9.40 -1.73
N ALA A 3 11.26 -10.49 -1.33
CA ALA A 3 10.82 -11.33 -0.23
C ALA A 3 10.97 -10.56 1.09
N CYS A 4 9.87 -10.46 1.84
CA CYS A 4 9.86 -9.88 3.17
C CYS A 4 10.40 -10.94 4.13
N SER A 5 11.69 -10.87 4.44
CA SER A 5 12.37 -11.78 5.37
C SER A 5 11.89 -11.52 6.79
N ARG A 6 10.91 -12.31 7.26
CA ARG A 6 10.68 -12.52 8.69
C ARG A 6 11.64 -13.62 9.15
N SER A 7 12.60 -13.24 9.99
CA SER A 7 13.39 -14.16 10.81
C SER A 7 12.43 -15.08 11.57
N PHE A 8 12.37 -16.34 11.19
CA PHE A 8 11.66 -17.38 11.93
C PHE A 8 12.74 -18.20 12.65
N GLU A 9 12.80 -18.05 13.96
CA GLU A 9 13.73 -18.74 14.86
C GLU A 9 13.66 -20.27 14.63
N HIS A 10 14.82 -20.89 14.44
CA HIS A 10 14.98 -22.31 14.13
C HIS A 10 14.56 -23.20 15.31
N GLN A 11 13.73 -24.21 15.08
CA GLN A 11 13.61 -25.39 15.96
C GLN A 11 14.13 -26.63 15.20
N PRO A 12 15.06 -27.44 15.78
CA PRO A 12 15.65 -28.57 15.08
C PRO A 12 14.68 -29.78 15.09
N ILE A 13 14.48 -30.40 13.94
CA ILE A 13 13.66 -31.61 13.77
C ILE A 13 14.57 -32.75 13.34
N GLY A 14 14.48 -33.86 14.09
CA GLY A 14 15.42 -34.99 14.08
C GLY A 14 15.56 -35.74 12.76
N GLU A 15 16.72 -36.39 12.65
CA GLU A 15 17.22 -37.12 11.50
C GLU A 15 16.37 -38.37 11.19
N GLY A 16 15.74 -38.36 10.01
CA GLY A 16 15.07 -39.53 9.46
C GLY A 16 14.19 -39.14 8.28
N ASN A 17 14.75 -39.24 7.06
CA ASN A 17 14.10 -38.95 5.75
C ASN A 17 14.03 -37.46 5.34
N VAL A 18 15.03 -36.67 5.77
CA VAL A 18 15.25 -35.24 5.44
C VAL A 18 15.82 -35.08 4.02
N ARG A 19 15.13 -35.55 2.98
CA ARG A 19 15.46 -35.17 1.59
C ARG A 19 14.24 -34.84 0.74
N MET A 20 13.06 -35.37 1.09
CA MET A 20 11.83 -35.14 0.32
C MET A 20 10.90 -34.08 0.94
N LEU A 21 11.06 -33.75 2.24
CA LEU A 21 10.24 -32.74 2.92
C LEU A 21 10.80 -31.31 2.80
N VAL A 22 12.07 -31.16 2.39
CA VAL A 22 12.80 -29.88 2.39
C VAL A 22 12.39 -28.98 1.20
N THR A 23 11.83 -29.54 0.12
CA THR A 23 11.47 -28.77 -1.08
C THR A 23 10.12 -28.05 -0.96
N ALA A 24 9.27 -28.38 0.02
CA ALA A 24 7.89 -27.89 0.09
C ALA A 24 7.68 -26.59 0.90
N ILE A 25 8.67 -26.09 1.64
CA ILE A 25 8.44 -25.06 2.68
C ILE A 25 8.82 -23.63 2.26
N LEU A 26 9.43 -23.39 1.09
CA LEU A 26 10.07 -22.08 0.79
C LEU A 26 9.24 -21.06 -0.01
N LEU A 27 7.94 -21.27 -0.23
CA LEU A 27 7.12 -20.29 -0.96
C LEU A 27 6.20 -19.50 -0.03
N VAL A 28 6.76 -18.83 0.99
CA VAL A 28 6.10 -17.68 1.63
C VAL A 28 6.33 -16.42 0.78
N GLY A 29 5.73 -16.41 -0.41
CA GLY A 29 5.76 -15.27 -1.32
C GLY A 29 4.96 -14.09 -0.76
N CYS A 30 5.63 -12.96 -0.55
CA CYS A 30 4.99 -11.65 -0.45
C CYS A 30 5.29 -10.90 -1.74
N ALA A 31 4.26 -10.32 -2.37
CA ALA A 31 4.42 -9.43 -3.51
C ALA A 31 3.79 -8.08 -3.18
N HIS A 32 4.42 -7.00 -3.60
CA HIS A 32 3.84 -5.67 -3.47
C HIS A 32 3.77 -4.98 -4.83
N VAL A 33 2.76 -4.13 -5.00
CA VAL A 33 2.54 -3.31 -6.19
C VAL A 33 2.36 -1.86 -5.77
N GLY A 34 2.99 -0.95 -6.51
CA GLY A 34 2.95 0.49 -6.27
C GLY A 34 3.99 0.97 -5.25
N SER A 35 3.95 2.26 -4.96
CA SER A 35 4.88 2.91 -4.01
C SER A 35 4.23 3.01 -2.64
N ASN A 36 4.91 2.51 -1.61
CA ASN A 36 4.47 2.73 -0.24
C ASN A 36 4.70 4.21 0.13
N PHE A 37 3.62 4.98 0.24
CA PHE A 37 3.65 6.37 0.68
C PHE A 37 3.18 6.48 2.13
N ASP A 38 3.71 7.44 2.87
CA ASP A 38 3.22 7.71 4.22
C ASP A 38 1.83 8.33 4.15
N ALA A 39 0.81 7.52 4.43
CA ALA A 39 -0.58 7.97 4.44
C ALA A 39 -1.00 8.54 5.80
N THR A 40 -0.12 8.47 6.80
CA THR A 40 -0.39 9.05 8.11
C THR A 40 -0.12 10.56 8.12
N SER A 41 0.61 11.11 7.14
CA SER A 41 1.01 12.52 7.09
C SER A 41 0.55 13.22 5.80
N LEU A 42 -0.77 13.27 5.58
CA LEU A 42 -1.39 13.93 4.42
C LEU A 42 -1.76 15.41 4.67
N ASP A 43 -1.29 16.04 5.74
CA ASP A 43 -1.66 17.44 6.11
C ASP A 43 -1.27 18.48 5.06
N TRP A 44 -0.28 18.18 4.22
CA TRP A 44 0.15 19.03 3.10
C TRP A 44 -0.79 18.95 1.89
N LEU A 45 -1.60 17.88 1.81
CA LEU A 45 -2.49 17.62 0.69
C LEU A 45 -3.86 18.26 0.96
N ARG A 46 -4.06 19.42 0.33
CA ARG A 46 -5.27 20.23 0.47
C ARG A 46 -5.74 20.73 -0.89
N GLU A 47 -6.92 21.33 -0.93
CA GLU A 47 -7.36 22.04 -2.12
C GLU A 47 -6.33 23.09 -2.54
N GLY A 48 -6.06 23.20 -3.84
CA GLY A 48 -5.04 24.10 -4.39
C GLY A 48 -3.62 23.50 -4.46
N THR A 49 -3.34 22.35 -3.83
CA THR A 49 -2.03 21.67 -3.97
C THR A 49 -1.76 21.34 -5.44
N THR A 50 -0.55 21.60 -5.92
CA THR A 50 -0.22 21.43 -7.34
C THR A 50 0.18 20.00 -7.69
N LYS A 51 -0.05 19.60 -8.95
CA LYS A 51 0.47 18.33 -9.50
C LYS A 51 1.97 18.15 -9.31
N GLN A 52 2.74 19.23 -9.45
CA GLN A 52 4.20 19.20 -9.30
C GLN A 52 4.60 18.87 -7.86
N GLU A 53 3.98 19.51 -6.87
CA GLU A 53 4.24 19.25 -5.45
C GLU A 53 3.89 17.80 -5.08
N ILE A 54 2.77 17.29 -5.60
CA ILE A 54 2.35 15.90 -5.41
C ILE A 54 3.39 14.95 -5.99
N GLN A 55 3.86 15.19 -7.23
CA GLN A 55 4.88 14.33 -7.85
C GLN A 55 6.21 14.38 -7.12
N GLN A 56 6.59 15.52 -6.54
CA GLN A 56 7.81 15.61 -5.73
C GLN A 56 7.73 14.76 -4.45
N LYS A 57 6.54 14.67 -3.83
CA LYS A 57 6.35 13.94 -2.57
C LYS A 57 5.99 12.47 -2.76
N LEU A 58 5.15 12.15 -3.75
CA LEU A 58 4.59 10.81 -3.97
C LEU A 58 5.16 10.11 -5.20
N GLY A 59 5.88 10.81 -6.07
CA GLY A 59 6.39 10.29 -7.33
C GLY A 59 5.31 10.18 -8.42
N THR A 60 5.55 9.28 -9.37
CA THR A 60 4.64 9.02 -10.48
C THR A 60 3.39 8.28 -9.99
N PRO A 61 2.18 8.71 -10.37
CA PRO A 61 0.97 7.99 -9.99
C PRO A 61 0.94 6.59 -10.60
N LEU A 62 0.38 5.65 -9.85
CA LEU A 62 0.16 4.27 -10.32
C LEU A 62 -0.82 4.25 -11.50
N ARG A 63 -1.84 5.12 -11.46
CA ARG A 63 -2.88 5.20 -12.49
C ARG A 63 -3.30 6.65 -12.71
N VAL A 64 -3.58 6.97 -13.97
CA VAL A 64 -4.17 8.25 -14.40
C VAL A 64 -5.51 7.96 -15.09
N GLY A 65 -6.53 8.76 -14.81
CA GLY A 65 -7.87 8.57 -15.36
C GLY A 65 -8.74 9.83 -15.25
N SER A 66 -10.06 9.64 -15.29
CA SER A 66 -11.05 10.71 -15.19
C SER A 66 -12.23 10.24 -14.32
N ASP A 67 -12.61 11.03 -13.32
CA ASP A 67 -13.75 10.80 -12.44
C ASP A 67 -14.72 11.98 -12.57
N GLY A 68 -15.93 11.73 -13.09
CA GLY A 68 -16.90 12.78 -13.36
C GLY A 68 -16.39 13.87 -14.33
N GLY A 69 -15.45 13.53 -15.21
CA GLY A 69 -14.79 14.47 -16.13
C GLY A 69 -13.59 15.21 -15.53
N LEU A 70 -13.28 15.00 -14.25
CA LEU A 70 -12.10 15.59 -13.61
C LEU A 70 -10.88 14.69 -13.82
N PRO A 71 -9.75 15.23 -14.31
CA PRO A 71 -8.50 14.49 -14.36
C PRO A 71 -8.17 13.93 -12.98
N THR A 72 -7.81 12.65 -12.91
CA THR A 72 -7.64 11.93 -11.65
C THR A 72 -6.34 11.15 -11.62
N TRP A 73 -5.60 11.23 -10.53
CA TRP A 73 -4.43 10.40 -10.24
C TRP A 73 -4.71 9.46 -9.08
N THR A 74 -4.32 8.20 -9.21
CA THR A 74 -4.38 7.22 -8.12
C THR A 74 -2.96 6.83 -7.72
N TYR A 75 -2.68 6.95 -6.43
CA TYR A 75 -1.52 6.38 -5.76
C TYR A 75 -2.00 5.19 -4.94
N GLY A 76 -1.58 3.99 -5.31
CA GLY A 76 -1.97 2.76 -4.63
C GLY A 76 -0.74 2.02 -4.12
N TYR A 77 -0.89 1.34 -2.99
CA TYR A 77 0.07 0.37 -2.48
C TYR A 77 -0.69 -0.88 -2.07
N TYR A 78 -0.31 -2.03 -2.64
CA TYR A 78 -0.98 -3.31 -2.44
C TYR A 78 0.05 -4.34 -1.99
N GLU A 79 -0.16 -4.96 -0.84
CA GLU A 79 0.62 -6.06 -0.29
C GLU A 79 -0.20 -7.34 -0.37
N TYR A 80 0.26 -8.27 -1.20
CA TYR A 80 -0.30 -9.60 -1.32
C TYR A 80 0.53 -10.58 -0.50
N ARG A 81 -0.14 -11.34 0.37
CA ARG A 81 0.46 -12.43 1.16
C ARG A 81 -0.23 -13.74 0.84
N LEU A 82 0.54 -14.83 0.73
CA LEU A 82 -0.01 -16.18 0.54
C LEU A 82 -0.69 -16.74 1.80
N PHE A 83 -0.27 -16.26 2.98
CA PHE A 83 -0.88 -16.61 4.26
C PHE A 83 -1.13 -15.33 5.07
N GLY A 84 -2.32 -15.22 5.66
CA GLY A 84 -2.77 -14.03 6.39
C GLY A 84 -3.37 -12.94 5.50
N ASP A 85 -3.66 -11.78 6.10
CA ASP A 85 -4.34 -10.69 5.42
C ASP A 85 -3.43 -9.95 4.42
N SER A 86 -4.00 -9.65 3.26
CA SER A 86 -3.43 -8.72 2.28
C SER A 86 -3.85 -7.30 2.66
N ASN A 87 -2.91 -6.36 2.61
CA ASN A 87 -3.18 -4.98 2.95
C ASN A 87 -3.05 -4.09 1.72
N ASN A 88 -3.91 -3.10 1.60
CA ASN A 88 -3.80 -2.09 0.56
C ASN A 88 -4.20 -0.71 1.06
N LYS A 89 -3.76 0.30 0.33
CA LYS A 89 -4.21 1.66 0.48
C LYS A 89 -4.22 2.38 -0.85
N ASP A 90 -5.17 3.28 -1.00
CA ASP A 90 -5.40 4.06 -2.21
C ASP A 90 -5.63 5.52 -1.84
N LEU A 91 -4.90 6.39 -2.51
CA LEU A 91 -5.09 7.83 -2.50
C LEU A 91 -5.51 8.28 -3.90
N VAL A 92 -6.73 8.77 -4.02
CA VAL A 92 -7.32 9.26 -5.27
C VAL A 92 -7.37 10.78 -5.21
N LEU A 93 -6.70 11.42 -6.16
CA LEU A 93 -6.64 12.88 -6.30
C LEU A 93 -7.42 13.30 -7.53
N ARG A 94 -8.39 14.20 -7.36
CA ARG A 94 -9.17 14.80 -8.44
C ARG A 94 -8.70 16.23 -8.65
N PHE A 95 -8.39 16.57 -9.89
CA PHE A 95 -7.83 17.88 -10.23
C PHE A 95 -8.87 18.81 -10.85
N ALA A 96 -8.77 20.09 -10.54
CA ALA A 96 -9.43 21.15 -11.29
C ALA A 96 -8.75 21.36 -12.66
N SER A 97 -9.38 22.18 -13.50
CA SER A 97 -8.88 22.51 -14.84
C SER A 97 -7.55 23.25 -14.82
N ASP A 98 -7.25 23.98 -13.74
CA ASP A 98 -5.97 24.67 -13.53
C ASP A 98 -4.83 23.74 -13.09
N GLY A 99 -5.10 22.45 -12.90
CA GLY A 99 -4.12 21.45 -12.50
C GLY A 99 -3.84 21.39 -10.99
N THR A 100 -4.64 22.05 -10.16
CA THR A 100 -4.58 21.94 -8.70
C THR A 100 -5.56 20.89 -8.16
N VAL A 101 -5.32 20.38 -6.95
CA VAL A 101 -6.23 19.46 -6.27
C VAL A 101 -7.55 20.16 -6.00
N LYS A 102 -8.63 19.55 -6.49
CA LYS A 102 -10.01 19.95 -6.18
C LYS A 102 -10.58 19.14 -5.03
N SER A 103 -10.29 17.85 -4.97
CA SER A 103 -10.68 16.98 -3.86
C SER A 103 -9.86 15.71 -3.88
N TRP A 104 -9.86 14.99 -2.76
CA TRP A 104 -9.18 13.71 -2.65
C TRP A 104 -9.94 12.72 -1.78
N THR A 105 -9.57 11.46 -1.89
CA THR A 105 -10.11 10.37 -1.06
C THR A 105 -8.99 9.43 -0.71
N PHE A 106 -8.92 9.05 0.57
CA PHE A 106 -7.98 8.05 1.06
C PHE A 106 -8.75 6.86 1.62
N ALA A 107 -8.32 5.65 1.25
CA ALA A 107 -8.84 4.40 1.74
C ALA A 107 -7.69 3.47 2.10
N THR A 108 -7.85 2.67 3.16
CA THR A 108 -6.80 1.79 3.67
C THR A 108 -7.37 0.55 4.35
N THR A 109 -6.67 -0.56 4.24
CA THR A 109 -6.90 -1.73 5.06
C THR A 109 -5.87 -1.89 6.18
N PHE A 110 -4.83 -1.06 6.24
CA PHE A 110 -3.78 -1.12 7.27
C PHE A 110 -4.36 -0.79 8.65
N PRO A 111 -4.20 -1.67 9.66
CA PRO A 111 -4.83 -1.48 10.99
C PRO A 111 -4.48 -0.16 11.67
N GLU A 112 -3.21 0.24 11.64
CA GLU A 112 -2.75 1.50 12.26
C GLU A 112 -3.37 2.74 11.60
N GLU A 113 -3.47 2.73 10.26
CA GLU A 113 -4.08 3.82 9.51
C GLU A 113 -5.61 3.86 9.74
N LYS A 114 -6.28 2.70 9.81
CA LYS A 114 -7.71 2.62 10.19
C LYS A 114 -7.97 3.22 11.57
N LYS A 115 -7.17 2.84 12.58
CA LYS A 115 -7.30 3.35 13.95
C LYS A 115 -7.14 4.87 14.00
N LYS A 116 -6.28 5.44 13.16
CA LYS A 116 -6.12 6.91 13.06
C LYS A 116 -7.33 7.59 12.41
N LEU A 117 -7.92 6.97 11.38
CA LEU A 117 -9.06 7.53 10.65
C LEU A 117 -10.38 7.43 11.43
N ASP A 118 -10.60 6.30 12.08
CA ASP A 118 -11.77 6.05 12.93
C ASP A 118 -11.34 5.31 14.20
N PRO A 119 -11.06 6.04 15.29
CA PRO A 119 -10.63 5.47 16.56
C PRO A 119 -11.62 4.47 17.18
N ALA A 120 -12.89 4.46 16.73
CA ALA A 120 -13.91 3.54 17.22
C ALA A 120 -13.81 2.14 16.59
N LEU A 121 -13.03 1.95 15.53
CA LEU A 121 -12.81 0.66 14.87
C LEU A 121 -11.74 -0.22 15.57
N GLN A 122 -11.42 0.06 16.83
CA GLN A 122 -10.51 -0.79 17.61
C GLN A 122 -11.22 -2.10 18.00
N PRO A 123 -10.58 -3.28 17.81
CA PRO A 123 -11.11 -4.55 18.28
C PRO A 123 -11.14 -4.64 19.82
#